data_AF-A0A3E2HJV5-F1
#
_entry.id   AF-A0A3E2HJV5-F1
#
_cell.length_a   1.000
_cell.length_b   1.000
_cell.length_c   1.000
_cell.angle_alpha   90.00
_cell.angle_beta   90.00
_cell.angle_gamma   90.00
#
_symmetry.space_group_name_H-M   'P 1'
#
loop_
_entity.id
_entity.type
_entity.pdbx_description
1 polymer ?
#
loop_
_entity_poly.entity_id
_entity_poly.type
_entity_poly.pdbx_seq_one_letter_code
_entity_poly.pdbx_strand_id
1 'polypeptide(L)'
;MSTTTTTDDDTIDDIAVVQIHTGDGDGADIVFEFNKICIAVSIFPSHSSQNHLENRPGQAIEDHLINLLTQAIIGGDNYDDILDEILDVIFVAGRPQVLVEDQEMLCKARPTGLEDPNLKQELESFQKIAKASQCSSLPIRVLKLLGYVKQASNGHIVGLLCEWIASDLPRYPKFETVDQLHKIGMILEDGKISNVVIGNDDNAWLIDFGGGWTKGWVDEELADTIEGDGQAVRNIAKFLGVD
;
A
#
# COMPACT_ATOMS: atom_id res chain seq x y z
N MET A 1 -20.27 -22.78 35.95
CA MET A 1 -19.97 -21.37 35.63
C MET A 1 -18.60 -21.36 35.00
N SER A 2 -18.56 -21.40 33.67
CA SER A 2 -17.33 -21.34 32.89
C SER A 2 -17.47 -20.13 31.99
N THR A 3 -16.78 -19.06 32.35
CA THR A 3 -16.65 -17.84 31.56
C THR A 3 -15.56 -18.08 30.52
N THR A 4 -15.98 -18.30 29.28
CA THR A 4 -15.11 -18.19 28.11
C THR A 4 -14.88 -16.71 27.85
N THR A 5 -13.66 -16.25 28.16
CA THR A 5 -13.07 -15.03 27.61
C THR A 5 -12.76 -15.26 26.15
N THR A 6 -13.59 -14.71 25.26
CA THR A 6 -13.22 -14.49 23.86
C THR A 6 -12.17 -13.39 23.83
N THR A 7 -11.03 -13.73 23.25
CA THR A 7 -9.88 -12.89 22.97
C THR A 7 -10.28 -11.71 22.08
N ASP A 8 -9.76 -10.54 22.42
CA ASP A 8 -9.80 -9.33 21.62
C ASP A 8 -9.40 -9.64 20.18
N ASP A 9 -10.29 -9.30 19.26
CA ASP A 9 -10.13 -9.34 17.83
C ASP A 9 -9.04 -8.31 17.45
N ASP A 10 -8.10 -8.76 16.62
CA ASP A 10 -7.00 -7.95 16.11
C ASP A 10 -7.55 -6.66 15.49
N THR A 11 -6.91 -5.54 15.80
CA THR A 11 -7.28 -4.20 15.30
C THR A 11 -7.02 -4.11 13.80
N ILE A 12 -7.90 -4.70 13.00
CA ILE A 12 -8.13 -4.29 11.62
C ILE A 12 -8.79 -2.91 11.74
N ASP A 13 -8.23 -1.91 11.05
CA ASP A 13 -8.89 -0.61 10.97
C ASP A 13 -10.32 -0.82 10.44
N ASP A 14 -11.35 -0.43 11.21
CA ASP A 14 -12.75 -0.60 10.82
C ASP A 14 -13.03 0.35 9.64
N ILE A 15 -13.03 -0.18 8.42
CA ILE A 15 -13.33 0.57 7.19
C ILE A 15 -14.69 0.14 6.65
N ALA A 16 -15.59 1.10 6.45
CA ALA A 16 -16.88 0.87 5.82
C ALA A 16 -17.19 1.98 4.81
N VAL A 17 -17.39 1.62 3.54
CA VAL A 17 -17.85 2.60 2.54
C VAL A 17 -19.31 2.93 2.80
N VAL A 18 -19.60 4.21 3.06
CA VAL A 18 -20.93 4.71 3.43
C VAL A 18 -21.71 5.14 2.19
N GLN A 19 -21.03 5.81 1.26
CA GLN A 19 -21.67 6.38 0.08
C GLN A 19 -20.68 6.55 -1.06
N ILE A 20 -21.13 6.28 -2.29
CA ILE A 20 -20.40 6.58 -3.52
C ILE A 20 -21.33 7.40 -4.42
N HIS A 21 -20.83 8.52 -4.96
CA HIS A 21 -21.49 9.27 -6.02
C HIS A 21 -20.60 9.33 -7.25
N THR A 22 -21.13 8.92 -8.39
CA THR A 22 -20.51 9.11 -9.69
C THR A 22 -21.54 9.60 -10.68
N GLY A 23 -21.14 10.46 -11.62
CA GLY A 23 -21.92 10.70 -12.83
C GLY A 23 -21.87 12.15 -13.29
N ASP A 24 -21.78 12.28 -14.63
CA ASP A 24 -21.65 13.47 -15.50
C ASP A 24 -20.24 13.82 -16.02
N GLY A 25 -19.21 13.15 -15.52
CA GLY A 25 -17.84 13.29 -16.03
C GLY A 25 -17.05 14.44 -15.39
N ASP A 26 -17.61 15.10 -14.37
CA ASP A 26 -16.93 16.16 -13.62
C ASP A 26 -16.16 15.64 -12.38
N GLY A 27 -16.36 14.37 -11.98
CA GLY A 27 -15.69 13.76 -10.82
C GLY A 27 -16.43 12.58 -10.21
N ALA A 28 -15.90 12.08 -9.10
CA ALA A 28 -16.53 11.08 -8.24
C ALA A 28 -16.30 11.43 -6.77
N ASP A 29 -17.29 11.16 -5.91
CA ASP A 29 -17.18 11.30 -4.47
C ASP A 29 -17.30 9.94 -3.79
N ILE A 30 -16.45 9.67 -2.80
CA ILE A 30 -16.60 8.54 -1.88
C ILE A 30 -16.62 9.06 -0.44
N VAL A 31 -17.58 8.55 0.33
CA VAL A 31 -17.64 8.72 1.77
C VAL A 31 -17.44 7.36 2.40
N PHE A 32 -16.43 7.23 3.24
CA PHE A 32 -16.15 6.01 4.00
C PHE A 32 -15.90 6.34 5.46
N GLU A 33 -16.28 5.42 6.33
CA GLU A 33 -15.93 5.44 7.74
C GLU A 33 -14.58 4.71 7.89
N PHE A 34 -13.64 5.34 8.59
CA PHE A 34 -12.36 4.74 9.01
C PHE A 34 -12.23 4.93 10.51
N ASN A 35 -12.21 3.85 11.29
CA ASN A 35 -12.14 3.91 12.75
C ASN A 35 -13.19 4.85 13.38
N LYS A 36 -14.44 4.76 12.90
CA LYS A 36 -15.58 5.59 13.33
C LYS A 36 -15.48 7.08 12.95
N ILE A 37 -14.52 7.43 12.09
CA ILE A 37 -14.38 8.76 11.52
C ILE A 37 -14.91 8.71 10.09
N CYS A 38 -15.93 9.53 9.80
CA CYS A 38 -16.45 9.69 8.46
C CYS A 38 -15.51 10.60 7.65
N ILE A 39 -14.97 10.07 6.56
CA ILE A 39 -14.06 10.73 5.63
C ILE A 39 -14.79 10.87 4.29
N ALA A 40 -14.83 12.08 3.75
CA ALA A 40 -15.35 12.37 2.42
C ALA A 40 -14.18 12.74 1.50
N VAL A 41 -14.07 12.08 0.35
CA VAL A 41 -13.03 12.30 -0.66
C VAL A 41 -13.71 12.59 -1.99
N SER A 42 -13.35 13.74 -2.59
CA SER A 42 -13.76 14.12 -3.95
C SER A 42 -12.58 13.95 -4.90
N ILE A 43 -12.82 13.24 -6.00
CA ILE A 43 -11.83 12.88 -7.01
C ILE A 43 -12.25 13.51 -8.33
N PHE A 44 -11.34 14.21 -8.99
CA PHE A 44 -11.60 14.89 -10.26
C PHE A 44 -10.79 14.22 -11.37
N PRO A 45 -11.36 14.06 -12.58
CA PRO A 45 -10.66 13.43 -13.69
C PRO A 45 -9.40 14.21 -14.07
N SER A 46 -8.40 13.50 -14.58
CA SER A 46 -7.18 14.13 -15.07
C SER A 46 -7.51 15.03 -16.27
N HIS A 47 -6.86 16.20 -16.40
CA HIS A 47 -7.11 17.17 -17.48
C HIS A 47 -6.77 16.66 -18.92
N SER A 48 -6.46 15.37 -19.08
CA SER A 48 -6.04 14.71 -20.33
C SER A 48 -7.22 14.32 -21.25
N SER A 49 -8.45 14.37 -20.75
CA SER A 49 -9.59 13.62 -21.29
C SER A 49 -10.40 14.32 -22.39
N GLN A 50 -9.81 15.27 -23.14
CA GLN A 50 -10.49 15.88 -24.30
C GLN A 50 -10.25 15.17 -25.65
N ASN A 51 -9.43 14.12 -25.71
CA ASN A 51 -9.29 13.33 -26.94
C ASN A 51 -9.81 11.90 -26.75
N HIS A 52 -11.03 11.69 -27.23
CA HIS A 52 -11.67 10.40 -27.40
C HIS A 52 -10.79 9.39 -28.17
N LEU A 53 -10.95 8.12 -27.78
CA LEU A 53 -10.69 6.90 -28.58
C LEU A 53 -9.24 6.46 -28.78
N GLU A 54 -8.43 6.33 -27.71
CA GLU A 54 -7.31 5.37 -27.73
C GLU A 54 -7.16 4.72 -26.35
N ASN A 55 -7.40 3.40 -26.28
CA ASN A 55 -6.91 2.54 -25.21
C ASN A 55 -5.38 2.75 -25.11
N ARG A 56 -4.93 3.57 -24.16
CA ARG A 56 -3.52 3.64 -23.78
C ARG A 56 -3.33 2.87 -22.47
N PRO A 57 -2.31 2.00 -22.37
CA PRO A 57 -1.90 1.46 -21.08
C PRO A 57 -1.35 2.63 -20.23
N GLY A 58 -1.88 2.80 -19.02
CA GLY A 58 -1.53 3.89 -18.11
C GLY A 58 -2.63 4.95 -17.92
N GLN A 59 -3.82 4.53 -17.47
CA GLN A 59 -4.86 5.47 -17.02
C GLN A 59 -4.37 6.22 -15.76
N ALA A 60 -4.64 7.53 -15.66
CA ALA A 60 -4.32 8.30 -14.45
C ALA A 60 -5.04 7.71 -13.23
N ILE A 61 -4.42 7.76 -12.05
CA ILE A 61 -4.95 7.14 -10.82
C ILE A 61 -6.35 7.69 -10.49
N GLU A 62 -6.58 8.97 -10.75
CA GLU A 62 -7.86 9.63 -10.59
C GLU A 62 -8.93 9.05 -11.53
N ASP A 63 -8.60 8.89 -12.81
CA ASP A 63 -9.53 8.36 -13.81
C ASP A 63 -9.83 6.87 -13.56
N HIS A 64 -8.83 6.11 -13.08
CA HIS A 64 -9.00 4.71 -12.70
C HIS A 64 -9.90 4.58 -11.46
N LEU A 65 -9.67 5.40 -10.43
CA LEU A 65 -10.51 5.42 -9.23
C LEU A 65 -11.96 5.81 -9.56
N ILE A 66 -12.17 6.81 -10.43
CA ILE A 66 -13.51 7.18 -10.94
C ILE A 66 -14.19 5.99 -11.62
N ASN A 67 -13.46 5.22 -12.44
CA ASN A 67 -13.99 4.03 -13.10
C ASN A 67 -14.40 2.93 -12.11
N LEU A 68 -13.59 2.67 -11.07
CA LEU A 68 -13.91 1.68 -10.05
C LEU A 68 -15.12 2.09 -9.22
N LEU A 69 -15.18 3.36 -8.79
CA LEU A 69 -16.35 3.91 -8.10
C LEU A 69 -17.62 3.80 -8.95
N THR A 70 -17.51 4.02 -10.27
CA THR A 70 -18.65 3.88 -11.20
C THR A 70 -19.11 2.43 -11.28
N GLN A 71 -18.19 1.47 -11.34
CA GLN A 71 -18.51 0.04 -11.35
C GLN A 71 -19.17 -0.41 -10.04
N ALA A 72 -18.71 0.10 -8.89
CA ALA A 72 -19.32 -0.16 -7.59
C ALA A 72 -20.79 0.29 -7.54
N ILE A 73 -21.14 1.42 -8.18
CA ILE A 73 -22.55 1.89 -8.28
C ILE A 73 -23.38 1.01 -9.21
N ILE A 74 -22.83 0.59 -10.35
CA ILE A 74 -23.58 -0.22 -11.33
C ILE A 74 -24.00 -1.57 -10.73
N GLY A 75 -23.21 -2.08 -9.77
CA GLY A 75 -23.53 -3.27 -8.98
C GLY A 75 -23.34 -4.58 -9.73
N GLY A 76 -23.04 -5.65 -8.98
CA GLY A 76 -22.84 -7.00 -9.49
C GLY A 76 -22.31 -7.95 -8.42
N ASP A 77 -22.12 -9.23 -8.77
CA ASP A 77 -21.61 -10.27 -7.85
C ASP A 77 -20.16 -10.01 -7.38
N ASN A 78 -19.49 -8.98 -7.93
CA ASN A 78 -18.10 -8.63 -7.66
C ASN A 78 -17.93 -7.34 -6.83
N TYR A 79 -18.97 -6.91 -6.12
CA TYR A 79 -18.95 -5.63 -5.38
C TYR A 79 -17.84 -5.57 -4.33
N ASP A 80 -17.64 -6.64 -3.57
CA ASP A 80 -16.60 -6.70 -2.53
C ASP A 80 -15.19 -6.60 -3.15
N ASP A 81 -14.92 -7.31 -4.24
CA ASP A 81 -13.64 -7.24 -4.95
C ASP A 81 -13.37 -5.82 -5.50
N ILE A 82 -14.42 -5.13 -6.01
CA ILE A 82 -14.30 -3.75 -6.50
C ILE A 82 -14.02 -2.79 -5.33
N LEU A 83 -14.64 -3.02 -4.17
CA LEU A 83 -14.37 -2.23 -2.97
C LEU A 83 -12.93 -2.40 -2.49
N ASP A 84 -12.42 -3.62 -2.47
CA ASP A 84 -11.03 -3.91 -2.12
C ASP A 84 -10.07 -3.16 -3.07
N GLU A 85 -10.36 -3.18 -4.38
CA GLU A 85 -9.60 -2.45 -5.39
C GLU A 85 -9.64 -0.91 -5.18
N ILE A 86 -10.81 -0.35 -4.87
CA ILE A 86 -10.97 1.07 -4.52
C ILE A 86 -10.10 1.44 -3.33
N LEU A 87 -10.15 0.63 -2.26
CA LEU A 87 -9.38 0.87 -1.05
C LEU A 87 -7.88 0.79 -1.34
N ASP A 88 -7.42 -0.19 -2.12
CA ASP A 88 -6.03 -0.30 -2.53
C ASP A 88 -5.53 0.95 -3.28
N VAL A 89 -6.34 1.49 -4.20
CA VAL A 89 -6.00 2.73 -4.91
C VAL A 89 -5.93 3.93 -3.96
N ILE A 90 -6.87 4.05 -3.02
CA ILE A 90 -6.85 5.10 -1.99
C ILE A 90 -5.62 4.97 -1.09
N PHE A 91 -5.24 3.76 -0.70
CA PHE A 91 -4.04 3.52 0.12
C PHE A 91 -2.75 3.89 -0.62
N VAL A 92 -2.64 3.57 -1.91
CA VAL A 92 -1.50 3.99 -2.76
C VAL A 92 -1.42 5.53 -2.83
N ALA A 93 -2.55 6.22 -2.93
CA ALA A 93 -2.60 7.68 -2.97
C ALA A 93 -2.32 8.33 -1.60
N GLY A 94 -2.76 7.70 -0.50
CA GLY A 94 -2.72 8.21 0.87
C GLY A 94 -1.41 7.95 1.62
N ARG A 95 -0.27 7.78 0.94
CA ARG A 95 1.02 7.50 1.60
C ARG A 95 1.33 8.58 2.65
N PRO A 96 1.73 8.23 3.89
CA PRO A 96 1.88 9.17 4.99
C PRO A 96 3.13 10.04 4.80
N GLN A 97 2.96 11.09 4.00
CA GLN A 97 3.99 12.04 3.60
C GLN A 97 4.19 13.11 4.68
N VAL A 98 5.44 13.43 4.99
CA VAL A 98 5.83 14.53 5.89
C VAL A 98 6.93 15.37 5.24
N LEU A 99 7.04 16.63 5.65
CA LEU A 99 8.13 17.52 5.25
C LEU A 99 9.15 17.67 6.38
N VAL A 100 10.42 17.39 6.09
CA VAL A 100 11.55 17.60 7.01
C VAL A 100 12.59 18.41 6.26
N GLU A 101 12.84 19.65 6.73
CA GLU A 101 13.78 20.58 6.07
C GLU A 101 13.49 20.76 4.56
N ASP A 102 12.21 20.93 4.22
CA ASP A 102 11.69 21.06 2.84
C ASP A 102 11.89 19.82 1.95
N GLN A 103 12.32 18.69 2.52
CA GLN A 103 12.37 17.41 1.84
C GLN A 103 11.16 16.55 2.20
N GLU A 104 10.49 16.03 1.18
CA GLU A 104 9.44 15.01 1.35
C GLU A 104 10.05 13.71 1.88
N MET A 105 9.40 13.16 2.90
CA MET A 105 9.77 11.90 3.55
C MET A 105 8.51 11.10 3.85
N LEU A 106 8.68 9.81 4.06
CA LEU A 106 7.60 8.93 4.50
C LEU A 106 7.69 8.74 6.03
N CYS A 107 6.57 8.90 6.72
CA CYS A 107 6.48 8.73 8.17
C CYS A 107 5.51 7.59 8.51
N LYS A 108 6.01 6.54 9.15
CA LYS A 108 5.17 5.46 9.69
C LYS A 108 5.10 5.59 11.19
N ALA A 109 4.00 6.14 11.70
CA ALA A 109 3.79 6.33 13.13
C ALA A 109 2.58 5.54 13.63
N ARG A 110 2.69 5.01 14.85
CA ARG A 110 1.62 4.31 15.57
C ARG A 110 1.38 4.97 16.93
N PRO A 111 0.13 5.02 17.43
CA PRO A 111 -0.16 5.61 18.74
C PRO A 111 0.65 5.01 19.90
N THR A 112 0.92 3.71 19.83
CA THR A 112 1.71 2.92 20.80
C THR A 112 3.19 2.80 20.41
N GLY A 113 3.60 3.37 19.27
CA GLY A 113 4.99 3.33 18.82
C GLY A 113 5.51 1.90 18.67
N LEU A 114 6.71 1.62 19.18
CA LEU A 114 7.34 0.28 19.07
C LEU A 114 6.70 -0.81 19.94
N GLU A 115 5.68 -0.49 20.73
CA GLU A 115 4.82 -1.51 21.36
C GLU A 115 3.85 -2.13 20.35
N ASP A 116 3.58 -1.44 19.23
CA ASP A 116 2.85 -1.99 18.08
C ASP A 116 3.69 -3.11 17.43
N PRO A 117 3.15 -4.34 17.32
CA PRO A 117 3.90 -5.47 16.78
C PRO A 117 4.31 -5.25 15.31
N ASN A 118 3.46 -4.61 14.51
CA ASN A 118 3.70 -4.40 13.08
C ASN A 118 4.80 -3.36 12.86
N LEU A 119 4.76 -2.23 13.59
CA LEU A 119 5.83 -1.24 13.53
C LEU A 119 7.17 -1.79 14.01
N LYS A 120 7.14 -2.66 15.03
CA LYS A 120 8.35 -3.33 15.53
C LYS A 120 8.90 -4.33 14.51
N GLN A 121 8.04 -5.16 13.92
CA GLN A 121 8.41 -6.11 12.87
C GLN A 121 9.03 -5.38 11.68
N GLU A 122 8.41 -4.28 11.24
CA GLU A 122 8.91 -3.46 10.14
C GLU A 122 10.31 -2.88 10.44
N LEU A 123 10.54 -2.38 11.66
CA LEU A 123 11.86 -1.94 12.10
C LEU A 123 12.90 -3.08 12.04
N GLU A 124 12.54 -4.27 12.53
CA GLU A 124 13.43 -5.43 12.50
C GLU A 124 13.76 -5.84 11.05
N SER A 125 12.78 -5.78 10.15
CA SER A 125 12.94 -6.05 8.73
C SER A 125 13.88 -5.03 8.07
N PHE A 126 13.69 -3.73 8.28
CA PHE A 126 14.63 -2.72 7.76
C PHE A 126 16.06 -2.93 8.26
N GLN A 127 16.24 -3.31 9.52
CA GLN A 127 17.56 -3.59 10.08
C GLN A 127 18.21 -4.84 9.47
N LYS A 128 17.44 -5.91 9.24
CA LYS A 128 17.92 -7.13 8.57
C LYS A 128 18.37 -6.83 7.14
N ILE A 129 17.56 -6.10 6.38
CA ILE A 129 17.85 -5.72 5.00
C ILE A 129 19.08 -4.82 4.95
N ALA A 130 19.13 -3.77 5.78
CA ALA A 130 20.27 -2.86 5.85
C ALA A 130 21.59 -3.58 6.17
N LYS A 131 21.55 -4.59 7.06
CA LYS A 131 22.71 -5.43 7.37
C LYS A 131 23.11 -6.32 6.19
N ALA A 132 22.14 -6.90 5.49
CA ALA A 132 22.39 -7.74 4.32
C ALA A 132 22.98 -6.93 3.16
N SER A 133 22.47 -5.72 2.89
CA SER A 133 22.98 -4.80 1.86
C SER A 133 24.40 -4.29 2.13
N GLN A 134 24.87 -4.31 3.39
CA GLN A 134 26.27 -4.01 3.70
C GLN A 134 27.21 -5.18 3.37
N CYS A 135 26.70 -6.41 3.46
CA CYS A 135 27.46 -7.64 3.24
C CYS A 135 27.35 -8.18 1.81
N SER A 136 26.49 -7.59 0.98
CA SER A 136 26.12 -8.10 -0.34
C SER A 136 25.96 -6.95 -1.33
N SER A 137 26.32 -7.17 -2.59
CA SER A 137 26.09 -6.21 -3.68
C SER A 137 24.70 -6.34 -4.31
N LEU A 138 23.75 -7.02 -3.65
CA LEU A 138 22.39 -7.16 -4.14
C LEU A 138 21.65 -5.81 -4.05
N PRO A 139 21.09 -5.29 -5.15
CA PRO A 139 20.45 -3.98 -5.17
C PRO A 139 19.00 -4.04 -4.64
N ILE A 140 18.81 -4.49 -3.40
CA ILE A 140 17.48 -4.63 -2.77
C ILE A 140 16.86 -3.24 -2.64
N ARG A 141 15.70 -3.03 -3.28
CA ARG A 141 14.99 -1.76 -3.31
C ARG A 141 13.89 -1.75 -2.26
N VAL A 142 14.21 -1.15 -1.13
CA VAL A 142 13.31 -0.93 0.00
C VAL A 142 13.48 0.49 0.49
N LEU A 143 12.50 0.99 1.24
CA LEU A 143 12.64 2.26 1.95
C LEU A 143 13.89 2.25 2.84
N LYS A 144 14.74 3.26 2.70
CA LYS A 144 15.80 3.52 3.66
C LYS A 144 15.24 4.19 4.91
N LEU A 145 15.42 3.52 6.06
CA LEU A 145 15.21 4.12 7.37
C LEU A 145 16.21 5.27 7.59
N LEU A 146 15.71 6.50 7.71
CA LEU A 146 16.49 7.71 7.93
C LEU A 146 16.58 8.08 9.41
N GLY A 147 15.56 7.75 10.19
CA GLY A 147 15.54 8.06 11.62
C GLY A 147 14.29 7.58 12.35
N TYR A 148 14.19 7.97 13.62
CA TYR A 148 13.04 7.69 14.48
C TYR A 148 12.25 8.96 14.74
N VAL A 149 10.92 8.84 14.73
CA VAL A 149 10.01 9.90 15.17
C VAL A 149 9.79 9.73 16.67
N LYS A 150 10.07 10.78 17.43
CA LYS A 150 9.92 10.78 18.89
C LYS A 150 8.84 11.75 19.32
N GLN A 151 8.02 11.31 20.28
CA GLN A 151 7.07 12.19 20.94
C GLN A 151 7.82 13.22 21.78
N ALA A 152 7.52 14.50 21.60
CA ALA A 152 8.26 15.60 22.25
C ALA A 152 8.15 15.61 23.78
N SER A 153 7.05 15.10 24.34
CA SER A 153 6.76 15.16 25.78
C SER A 153 7.59 14.17 26.61
N ASN A 154 7.87 12.99 26.09
CA ASN A 154 8.53 11.90 26.83
C ASN A 154 9.70 11.23 26.07
N GLY A 155 9.92 11.60 24.80
CA GLY A 155 10.98 11.03 23.97
C GLY A 155 10.72 9.60 23.48
N HIS A 156 9.52 9.04 23.70
CA HIS A 156 9.15 7.72 23.21
C HIS A 156 9.17 7.69 21.68
N ILE A 157 9.67 6.60 21.11
CA ILE A 157 9.66 6.38 19.67
C ILE A 157 8.23 6.00 19.28
N VAL A 158 7.60 6.86 18.50
CA VAL A 158 6.23 6.67 18.00
C VAL A 158 6.18 6.32 16.51
N GLY A 159 7.32 6.42 15.81
CA GLY A 159 7.35 6.14 14.39
C GLY A 159 8.74 6.02 13.78
N LEU A 160 8.75 5.62 12.51
CA LEU A 160 9.90 5.48 11.63
C LEU A 160 9.83 6.58 10.56
N LEU A 161 10.97 7.23 10.31
CA LEU A 161 11.11 8.20 9.24
C LEU A 161 11.94 7.59 8.12
N CYS A 162 11.39 7.52 6.92
CA CYS A 162 11.94 6.87 5.76
C CYS A 162 12.08 7.84 4.59
N GLU A 163 12.91 7.49 3.61
CA GLU A 163 13.00 8.25 2.36
C GLU A 163 11.66 8.26 1.60
N TRP A 164 11.42 9.31 0.81
CA TRP A 164 10.31 9.34 -0.12
C TRP A 164 10.72 8.74 -1.46
N ILE A 165 9.89 7.86 -2.01
CA ILE A 165 10.06 7.32 -3.35
C ILE A 165 9.05 8.00 -4.27
N ALA A 166 9.57 8.87 -5.14
CA ALA A 166 8.80 9.41 -6.25
C ALA A 166 8.33 8.25 -7.14
N SER A 167 7.05 8.29 -7.49
CA SER A 167 6.40 7.28 -8.32
C SER A 167 5.93 7.95 -9.60
N ASP A 168 6.16 7.27 -10.73
CA ASP A 168 5.56 7.58 -12.02
C ASP A 168 4.71 6.39 -12.47
N LEU A 169 3.77 6.61 -13.40
CA LEU A 169 3.02 5.52 -14.04
C LEU A 169 4.00 4.63 -14.83
N PRO A 170 4.13 3.35 -14.49
CA PRO A 170 5.14 2.50 -15.08
C PRO A 170 4.75 2.09 -16.49
N ARG A 171 5.75 1.89 -17.35
CA ARG A 171 5.54 1.21 -18.64
C ARG A 171 5.79 -0.29 -18.54
N TYR A 172 6.80 -0.70 -17.77
CA TYR A 172 7.21 -2.09 -17.58
C TYR A 172 7.88 -2.27 -16.20
N PRO A 173 7.10 -2.47 -15.13
CA PRO A 173 7.64 -2.59 -13.78
C PRO A 173 8.50 -3.84 -13.65
N LYS A 174 9.65 -3.69 -12.98
CA LYS A 174 10.62 -4.76 -12.76
C LYS A 174 10.67 -5.13 -11.29
N PHE A 175 10.36 -6.39 -10.99
CA PHE A 175 10.20 -6.91 -9.63
C PHE A 175 11.43 -7.68 -9.12
N GLU A 176 12.63 -7.49 -9.71
CA GLU A 176 13.82 -8.25 -9.27
C GLU A 176 14.20 -7.98 -7.81
N THR A 177 13.69 -6.90 -7.20
CA THR A 177 13.85 -6.63 -5.76
C THR A 177 13.29 -7.78 -4.90
N VAL A 178 12.20 -8.44 -5.33
CA VAL A 178 11.59 -9.56 -4.64
C VAL A 178 12.53 -10.77 -4.63
N ASP A 179 13.10 -11.12 -5.78
CA ASP A 179 14.12 -12.19 -5.88
C ASP A 179 15.36 -11.89 -5.02
N GLN A 180 15.73 -10.62 -4.90
CA GLN A 180 16.89 -10.21 -4.10
C GLN A 180 16.59 -10.24 -2.60
N LEU A 181 15.35 -9.98 -2.21
CA LEU A 181 14.86 -10.16 -0.84
C LEU A 181 14.92 -11.65 -0.44
N HIS A 182 14.50 -12.55 -1.31
CA HIS A 182 14.57 -14.00 -1.07
C HIS A 182 16.00 -14.49 -0.85
N LYS A 183 16.98 -13.92 -1.56
CA LYS A 183 18.40 -14.28 -1.41
C LYS A 183 18.98 -13.98 -0.04
N ILE A 184 18.36 -13.07 0.73
CA ILE A 184 18.75 -12.75 2.10
C ILE A 184 17.88 -13.45 3.15
N GLY A 185 16.99 -14.36 2.72
CA GLY A 185 16.10 -15.13 3.57
C GLY A 185 14.89 -14.33 4.09
N MET A 186 14.48 -13.29 3.35
CA MET A 186 13.31 -12.48 3.66
C MET A 186 12.26 -12.62 2.55
N ILE A 187 11.01 -12.26 2.85
CA ILE A 187 9.83 -12.32 1.98
C ILE A 187 9.05 -10.99 2.09
N LEU A 188 8.11 -10.73 1.17
CA LEU A 188 7.30 -9.50 1.12
C LEU A 188 6.22 -9.43 2.23
N GLU A 189 5.95 -10.57 2.89
CA GLU A 189 4.99 -10.76 4.00
C GLU A 189 3.52 -10.48 3.59
N ASP A 190 3.17 -9.24 3.23
CA ASP A 190 1.84 -8.85 2.73
C ASP A 190 1.93 -8.34 1.28
N GLY A 191 2.07 -9.27 0.33
CA GLY A 191 2.31 -8.94 -1.07
C GLY A 191 1.09 -8.35 -1.78
N LYS A 192 0.98 -7.01 -1.84
CA LYS A 192 -0.10 -6.27 -2.52
C LYS A 192 0.39 -4.98 -3.18
N ILE A 193 -0.43 -4.38 -4.05
CA ILE A 193 -0.04 -3.16 -4.77
C ILE A 193 0.24 -1.98 -3.84
N SER A 194 -0.51 -1.83 -2.75
CA SER A 194 -0.30 -0.75 -1.77
C SER A 194 1.02 -0.85 -1.01
N ASN A 195 1.68 -2.03 -1.04
CA ASN A 195 3.00 -2.25 -0.44
C ASN A 195 4.15 -2.14 -1.47
N VAL A 196 3.85 -1.77 -2.72
CA VAL A 196 4.83 -1.60 -3.80
C VAL A 196 4.69 -0.23 -4.45
N VAL A 197 5.82 0.44 -4.63
CA VAL A 197 5.91 1.69 -5.39
C VAL A 197 6.74 1.42 -6.64
N ILE A 198 6.26 1.85 -7.81
CA ILE A 198 7.10 1.81 -9.01
C ILE A 198 7.84 3.14 -9.14
N GLY A 199 9.15 3.09 -8.93
CA GLY A 199 10.01 4.27 -9.04
C GLY A 199 10.19 4.69 -10.49
N ASN A 200 10.71 5.90 -10.70
CA ASN A 200 10.92 6.49 -12.03
C ASN A 200 11.94 5.72 -12.91
N ASP A 201 12.64 4.72 -12.34
CA ASP A 201 13.54 3.81 -13.07
C ASP A 201 12.85 2.50 -13.52
N ASP A 202 11.51 2.46 -13.43
CA ASP A 202 10.63 1.31 -13.65
C ASP A 202 10.89 0.13 -12.69
N ASN A 203 11.64 0.31 -11.59
CA ASN A 203 11.82 -0.78 -10.62
C ASN A 203 10.77 -0.70 -9.52
N ALA A 204 10.32 -1.85 -9.05
CA ALA A 204 9.52 -1.96 -7.84
C ALA A 204 10.37 -1.66 -6.61
N TRP A 205 9.81 -0.86 -5.71
CA TRP A 205 10.31 -0.55 -4.38
C TRP A 205 9.32 -1.10 -3.37
N LEU A 206 9.81 -1.94 -2.45
CA LEU A 206 8.96 -2.50 -1.39
C LEU A 206 8.92 -1.51 -0.23
N ILE A 207 7.71 -1.13 0.18
CA ILE A 207 7.52 -0.04 1.13
C ILE A 207 6.91 -0.47 2.46
N ASP A 208 6.50 -1.73 2.61
CA ASP A 208 5.92 -2.24 3.86
C ASP A 208 6.48 -3.62 4.23
N PHE A 209 6.72 -3.79 5.53
CA PHE A 209 7.20 -5.01 6.18
C PHE A 209 6.55 -5.18 7.57
N GLY A 210 5.36 -4.61 7.77
CA GLY A 210 4.61 -4.73 9.01
C GLY A 210 3.93 -6.10 9.19
N GLY A 211 4.09 -7.00 8.22
CA GLY A 211 3.41 -8.29 8.17
C GLY A 211 1.94 -8.20 7.76
N GLY A 212 1.25 -9.33 7.87
CA GLY A 212 -0.17 -9.46 7.59
C GLY A 212 -0.45 -10.18 6.27
N TRP A 213 -1.72 -10.28 5.92
CA TRP A 213 -2.17 -10.88 4.68
C TRP A 213 -3.43 -10.18 4.22
N THR A 214 -3.44 -9.80 2.94
CA THR A 214 -4.60 -9.16 2.31
C THR A 214 -5.24 -10.12 1.32
N LYS A 215 -6.52 -10.42 1.55
CA LYS A 215 -7.34 -11.25 0.66
C LYS A 215 -7.36 -10.65 -0.75
N GLY A 216 -7.36 -11.52 -1.77
CA GLY A 216 -7.41 -11.13 -3.18
C GLY A 216 -6.04 -10.94 -3.84
N TRP A 217 -4.97 -10.78 -3.05
CA TRP A 217 -3.61 -10.60 -3.56
C TRP A 217 -2.78 -11.88 -3.56
N VAL A 218 -2.88 -12.69 -2.51
CA VAL A 218 -2.19 -13.96 -2.36
C VAL A 218 -3.16 -14.97 -1.76
N ASP A 219 -3.13 -16.23 -2.21
CA ASP A 219 -3.92 -17.29 -1.61
C ASP A 219 -3.48 -17.48 -0.15
N GLU A 220 -4.43 -17.70 0.77
CA GLU A 220 -4.16 -17.75 2.21
C GLU A 220 -3.12 -18.84 2.55
N GLU A 221 -3.16 -19.97 1.84
CA GLU A 221 -2.20 -21.07 2.00
C GLU A 221 -0.78 -20.75 1.50
N LEU A 222 -0.63 -19.70 0.69
CA LEU A 222 0.65 -19.23 0.16
C LEU A 222 1.17 -17.99 0.91
N ALA A 223 0.40 -17.44 1.84
CA ALA A 223 0.81 -16.30 2.68
C ALA A 223 2.14 -16.59 3.40
N ASP A 224 2.98 -15.57 3.53
CA ASP A 224 4.31 -15.69 4.13
C ASP A 224 5.23 -16.74 3.48
N THR A 225 5.13 -16.93 2.15
CA THR A 225 6.02 -17.83 1.41
C THR A 225 6.64 -17.17 0.17
N ILE A 226 7.78 -17.72 -0.28
CA ILE A 226 8.41 -17.35 -1.56
C ILE A 226 7.45 -17.56 -2.74
N GLU A 227 6.60 -18.59 -2.68
CA GLU A 227 5.61 -18.87 -3.72
C GLU A 227 4.49 -17.82 -3.72
N GLY A 228 4.03 -17.42 -2.53
CA GLY A 228 3.08 -16.32 -2.33
C GLY A 228 3.59 -14.98 -2.84
N ASP A 229 4.85 -14.65 -2.57
CA ASP A 229 5.50 -13.45 -3.14
C ASP A 229 5.49 -13.49 -4.68
N GLY A 230 5.71 -14.67 -5.27
CA GLY A 230 5.60 -14.86 -6.71
C GLY A 230 4.17 -14.68 -7.23
N GLN A 231 3.16 -15.08 -6.47
CA GLN A 231 1.75 -14.83 -6.79
C GLN A 231 1.41 -13.34 -6.69
N ALA A 232 1.86 -12.67 -5.63
CA ALA A 232 1.70 -11.23 -5.46
C ALA A 232 2.25 -10.46 -6.66
N VAL A 233 3.48 -10.75 -7.11
CA VAL A 233 4.08 -10.11 -8.28
C VAL A 233 3.23 -10.28 -9.54
N ARG A 234 2.67 -11.48 -9.78
CA ARG A 234 1.79 -11.72 -10.95
C ARG A 234 0.50 -10.92 -10.84
N ASN A 235 -0.12 -10.90 -9.67
CA ASN A 235 -1.39 -10.19 -9.44
C ASN A 235 -1.19 -8.68 -9.55
N ILE A 236 -0.08 -8.16 -9.04
CA ILE A 236 0.33 -6.76 -9.21
C ILE A 236 0.57 -6.43 -10.68
N ALA A 237 1.31 -7.26 -11.44
CA ALA A 237 1.55 -7.01 -12.85
C ALA A 237 0.25 -7.00 -13.67
N LYS A 238 -0.68 -7.91 -13.36
CA LYS A 238 -2.02 -7.94 -13.96
C LYS A 238 -2.82 -6.69 -13.61
N PHE A 239 -2.80 -6.27 -12.35
CA PHE A 239 -3.46 -5.03 -11.90
C PHE A 239 -2.94 -3.80 -12.64
N LEU A 240 -1.62 -3.74 -12.87
CA LEU A 240 -0.97 -2.67 -13.63
C LEU A 240 -1.17 -2.77 -15.16
N GLY A 241 -1.76 -3.87 -15.67
CA GLY A 241 -1.99 -4.08 -17.11
C GLY A 241 -0.72 -4.30 -17.93
N VAL A 242 0.29 -4.95 -17.34
CA VAL A 242 1.64 -5.15 -17.90
C VAL A 242 2.08 -6.62 -17.90
N ASP A 243 1.11 -7.55 -17.89
CA ASP A 243 1.31 -9.00 -17.90
C ASP A 243 1.67 -9.60 -19.28
#